data_AF-A0A562E0D0-F1
#
_entry.id   AF-A0A562E0D0-F1
#
_cell.length_a   1.000
_cell.length_b   1.000
_cell.length_c   1.000
_cell.angle_alpha   90.00
_cell.angle_beta   90.00
_cell.angle_gamma   90.00
#
_symmetry.space_group_name_H-M   'P 1'
#
loop_
_entity.id
_entity.type
_entity.pdbx_description
1 polymer ?
#
loop_
_entity_poly.entity_id
_entity_poly.type
_entity_poly.pdbx_seq_one_letter_code
_entity_poly.pdbx_strand_id
1 'polypeptide(L)'
;MALLYDAELSPTKVELLRDWLPRTSFYRGGESSVDRLGAFRFDDPAGEVGIETHLVRDADGVVYQVPWTYRSAPLREGRSVGETEHSVLGHRFVYDATTDPVYIRQLLVTICAGGSEAEQYVHVEGDEPRKVAGTVRVQGSGAEGIEVPAITRLDVTDDGEGRTCIDTAGITIAVHHLPAGVALSGRTLMGAWKGGRGVLASIR
;
A
#
# COMPACT_ATOMS: atom_id res chain seq x y z
N MET A 1 6.09 -13.87 2.32
CA MET A 1 6.93 -13.39 3.43
C MET A 1 7.62 -12.10 3.00
N ALA A 2 7.50 -11.00 3.75
CA ALA A 2 8.15 -9.74 3.41
C ALA A 2 9.50 -9.57 4.12
N LEU A 3 10.59 -9.51 3.35
CA LEU A 3 11.93 -9.22 3.86
C LEU A 3 12.14 -7.71 3.96
N LEU A 4 12.60 -7.26 5.13
CA LEU A 4 13.03 -5.91 5.44
C LEU A 4 14.55 -5.94 5.59
N TYR A 5 15.25 -5.37 4.62
CA TYR A 5 16.70 -5.23 4.71
C TYR A 5 17.04 -4.10 5.68
N ASP A 6 18.07 -4.31 6.50
CA ASP A 6 18.74 -3.19 7.16
C ASP A 6 19.48 -2.39 6.08
N ALA A 7 18.82 -1.34 5.60
CA ALA A 7 19.24 -0.63 4.40
C ALA A 7 19.00 0.86 4.53
N GLU A 8 19.99 1.61 4.07
CA GLU A 8 19.86 3.02 3.78
C GLU A 8 19.17 3.21 2.42
N LEU A 9 18.24 4.18 2.37
CA LEU A 9 17.53 4.62 1.17
C LEU A 9 17.84 6.09 0.90
N SER A 10 18.15 6.44 -0.35
CA SER A 10 18.39 7.81 -0.77
C SER A 10 17.67 8.12 -2.09
N PRO A 11 16.63 8.98 -2.10
CA PRO A 11 15.99 9.63 -0.95
C PRO A 11 15.33 8.62 0.01
N THR A 12 15.19 9.01 1.27
CA THR A 12 14.50 8.23 2.28
C THR A 12 12.99 8.15 1.98
N LYS A 13 12.32 7.14 2.54
CA LYS A 13 10.85 7.01 2.40
C LYS A 13 10.08 8.21 2.98
N VAL A 14 10.63 8.89 3.98
CA VAL A 14 10.00 10.10 4.57
C VAL A 14 10.15 11.27 3.61
N GLU A 15 11.32 11.45 2.99
CA GLU A 15 11.52 12.49 1.98
C GLU A 15 10.61 12.28 0.77
N LEU A 16 10.50 11.05 0.27
CA LEU A 16 9.56 10.71 -0.81
C LEU A 16 8.10 11.01 -0.42
N LEU A 17 7.69 10.71 0.83
CA LEU A 17 6.35 11.03 1.32
C LEU A 17 6.11 12.55 1.33
N ARG A 18 7.06 13.32 1.86
CA ARG A 18 6.97 14.77 1.99
C ARG A 18 6.91 15.48 0.64
N ASP A 19 7.59 14.93 -0.36
CA ASP A 19 7.60 15.46 -1.72
C ASP A 19 6.36 15.05 -2.53
N TRP A 20 5.96 13.78 -2.45
CA TRP A 20 4.88 13.24 -3.29
C TRP A 20 3.48 13.52 -2.76
N LEU A 21 3.24 13.32 -1.46
CA LEU A 21 1.89 13.38 -0.88
C LEU A 21 1.16 14.70 -1.17
N PRO A 22 1.79 15.89 -1.07
CA PRO A 22 1.12 17.17 -1.38
C PRO A 22 0.69 17.32 -2.85
N ARG A 23 1.26 16.54 -3.76
CA ARG A 23 0.92 16.56 -5.20
C ARG A 23 -0.26 15.66 -5.53
N THR A 24 -0.77 14.90 -4.56
CA THR A 24 -1.90 13.99 -4.76
C THR A 24 -3.23 14.72 -4.71
N SER A 25 -4.23 14.19 -5.42
CA SER A 25 -5.58 14.74 -5.45
C SER A 25 -6.34 14.59 -4.11
N PHE A 26 -5.87 13.70 -3.24
CA PHE A 26 -6.54 13.35 -1.99
C PHE A 26 -5.93 14.00 -0.74
N TYR A 27 -4.73 14.60 -0.83
CA TYR A 27 -4.13 15.29 0.30
C TYR A 27 -4.84 16.62 0.57
N ARG A 28 -5.20 16.85 1.84
CA ARG A 28 -5.99 18.02 2.27
C ARG A 28 -5.22 18.98 3.17
N GLY A 29 -4.04 18.57 3.63
CA GLY A 29 -3.20 19.35 4.54
C GLY A 29 -2.42 20.48 3.85
N GLY A 30 -1.78 21.30 4.67
CA GLY A 30 -0.84 22.35 4.24
C GLY A 30 0.60 21.82 4.07
N GLU A 31 1.56 22.39 4.80
CA GLU A 31 2.95 21.93 4.75
C GLU A 31 3.08 20.43 5.05
N SER A 32 3.98 19.77 4.31
CA SER A 32 4.08 18.30 4.19
C SER A 32 4.67 17.58 5.41
N SER A 33 4.56 18.16 6.61
CA SER A 33 4.99 17.47 7.83
C SER A 33 4.03 16.33 8.13
N VAL A 34 4.47 15.10 7.87
CA VAL A 34 3.72 13.89 8.20
C VAL A 34 4.48 13.01 9.18
N ASP A 35 3.76 12.51 10.18
CA ASP A 35 4.22 11.51 11.12
C ASP A 35 3.84 10.11 10.64
N ARG A 36 4.78 9.16 10.68
CA ARG A 36 4.50 7.76 10.36
C ARG A 36 3.78 7.09 11.54
N LEU A 37 2.57 6.59 11.29
CA LEU A 37 1.83 5.76 12.25
C LEU A 37 2.21 4.28 12.16
N GLY A 38 2.60 3.85 10.96
CA GLY A 38 3.02 2.47 10.70
C GLY A 38 2.96 2.12 9.23
N ALA A 39 3.21 0.87 8.92
CA ALA A 39 3.03 0.31 7.59
C ALA A 39 2.69 -1.18 7.67
N PHE A 40 2.10 -1.71 6.61
CA PHE A 40 1.96 -3.13 6.36
C PHE A 40 2.44 -3.46 4.94
N ARG A 41 2.63 -4.74 4.65
CA ARG A 41 3.09 -5.22 3.34
C ARG A 41 2.20 -6.33 2.85
N PHE A 42 2.10 -6.46 1.53
CA PHE A 42 1.65 -7.69 0.89
C PHE A 42 2.86 -8.41 0.31
N ASP A 43 2.69 -9.72 0.12
CA ASP A 43 3.68 -10.54 -0.54
C ASP A 43 3.48 -10.45 -2.05
N ASP A 44 4.57 -10.31 -2.81
CA ASP A 44 4.55 -10.61 -4.23
C ASP A 44 4.97 -12.08 -4.40
N PRO A 45 4.09 -12.98 -4.88
CA PRO A 45 4.44 -14.38 -5.10
C PRO A 45 5.61 -14.59 -6.07
N ALA A 46 5.87 -13.64 -6.96
CA ALA A 46 7.02 -13.68 -7.86
C ALA A 46 8.31 -13.15 -7.22
N GLY A 47 8.22 -12.42 -6.10
CA GLY A 47 9.37 -11.84 -5.40
C GLY A 47 10.00 -10.62 -6.09
N GLU A 48 9.35 -10.04 -7.10
CA GLU A 48 9.92 -8.99 -7.95
C GLU A 48 9.53 -7.58 -7.50
N VAL A 49 8.36 -7.45 -6.87
CA VAL A 49 7.78 -6.16 -6.48
C VAL A 49 7.67 -6.07 -4.96
N GLY A 50 8.31 -5.05 -4.38
CA GLY A 50 8.07 -4.70 -2.98
C GLY A 50 6.73 -4.00 -2.85
N ILE A 51 5.80 -4.55 -2.07
CA ILE A 51 4.46 -3.97 -1.87
C ILE A 51 4.35 -3.48 -0.42
N GLU A 52 4.20 -2.17 -0.22
CA GLU A 52 4.15 -1.57 1.11
C GLU A 52 3.06 -0.50 1.16
N THR A 53 2.32 -0.45 2.25
CA THR A 53 1.32 0.60 2.47
C THR A 53 1.63 1.31 3.77
N HIS A 54 1.86 2.63 3.68
CA HIS A 54 2.16 3.50 4.81
C HIS A 54 0.87 4.12 5.34
N LEU A 55 0.76 4.21 6.66
CA LEU A 55 -0.24 5.02 7.35
C LEU A 55 0.50 6.21 7.96
N VAL A 56 0.11 7.41 7.55
CA VAL A 56 0.73 8.66 7.98
C VAL A 56 -0.31 9.61 8.54
N ARG A 57 0.11 10.53 9.41
CA ARG A 57 -0.74 11.57 9.99
C ARG A 57 -0.16 12.94 9.65
N ASP A 58 -0.97 13.85 9.11
CA ASP A 58 -0.55 15.23 8.91
C ASP A 58 -0.63 16.07 10.21
N ALA A 59 -0.20 17.33 10.13
CA ALA A 59 -0.21 18.26 11.26
C ALA A 59 -1.62 18.53 11.83
N ASP A 60 -2.66 18.42 10.99
CA ASP A 60 -4.06 18.59 11.38
C ASP A 60 -4.66 17.32 12.01
N GLY A 61 -3.88 16.24 12.06
CA GLY A 61 -4.27 14.96 12.64
C GLY A 61 -5.00 14.03 11.68
N VAL A 62 -5.14 14.40 10.41
CA VAL A 62 -5.77 13.58 9.38
C VAL A 62 -4.86 12.40 9.05
N VAL A 63 -5.44 11.20 9.02
CA VAL A 63 -4.71 9.97 8.69
C VAL A 63 -4.86 9.67 7.21
N TYR A 64 -3.74 9.43 6.54
CA TYR A 64 -3.68 9.02 5.15
C TYR A 64 -3.12 7.62 5.00
N GLN A 65 -3.71 6.85 4.08
CA GLN A 65 -3.14 5.62 3.55
C GLN A 65 -2.41 5.92 2.24
N VAL A 66 -1.15 5.48 2.16
CA VAL A 66 -0.27 5.72 1.02
C VAL A 66 0.36 4.39 0.57
N PRO A 67 -0.25 3.69 -0.40
CA PRO A 67 0.25 2.42 -0.90
C PRO A 67 1.30 2.63 -2.00
N TRP A 68 2.47 2.02 -1.86
CA TRP A 68 3.58 2.09 -2.81
C TRP A 68 4.03 0.72 -3.29
N THR A 69 4.49 0.68 -4.54
CA THR A 69 5.29 -0.43 -5.06
C THR A 69 6.73 0.01 -5.34
N TYR A 70 7.67 -0.90 -5.11
CA TYR A 70 9.09 -0.72 -5.39
C TYR A 70 9.54 -1.74 -6.43
N ARG A 71 10.07 -1.27 -7.56
CA ARG A 71 10.48 -2.11 -8.71
C ARG A 71 11.94 -1.89 -9.07
N SER A 72 12.59 -2.92 -9.59
CA SER A 72 13.96 -2.86 -10.15
C SER A 72 13.99 -2.30 -11.57
N ALA A 73 12.84 -2.17 -12.24
CA ALA A 73 12.70 -1.63 -13.59
C ALA A 73 11.45 -0.72 -13.70
N PRO A 74 11.43 0.25 -14.63
CA PRO A 74 10.31 1.16 -14.80
C PRO A 74 8.99 0.45 -15.14
N LEU A 75 7.88 0.96 -14.60
CA LEU A 75 6.51 0.60 -14.94
C LEU A 75 5.94 1.65 -15.89
N ARG A 76 5.65 1.27 -17.14
CA ARG A 76 5.26 2.19 -18.22
C ARG A 76 4.02 3.04 -17.93
N GLU A 77 3.02 2.47 -17.24
CA GLU A 77 1.74 3.14 -16.95
C GLU A 77 1.59 3.49 -15.46
N GLY A 78 2.66 3.36 -14.68
CA GLY A 78 2.65 3.66 -13.25
C GLY A 78 2.68 5.16 -12.98
N ARG A 79 1.89 5.62 -12.02
CA ARG A 79 2.01 6.97 -11.47
C ARG A 79 3.25 7.03 -10.58
N SER A 80 4.30 7.69 -11.06
CA SER A 80 5.58 7.77 -10.35
C SER A 80 5.44 8.53 -9.03
N VAL A 81 6.00 7.95 -7.97
CA VAL A 81 6.24 8.63 -6.69
C VAL A 81 7.62 9.26 -6.70
N GLY A 82 8.59 8.56 -7.28
CA GLY A 82 9.98 8.94 -7.36
C GLY A 82 10.88 7.72 -7.55
N GLU A 83 12.17 7.90 -7.33
CA GLU A 83 13.18 6.86 -7.39
C GLU A 83 14.01 6.91 -6.10
N THR A 84 14.63 5.80 -5.72
CA THR A 84 15.50 5.72 -4.55
C THR A 84 16.61 4.69 -4.75
N GLU A 85 17.81 5.02 -4.29
CA GLU A 85 18.92 4.08 -4.18
C GLU A 85 18.79 3.30 -2.88
N HIS A 86 18.68 1.98 -2.98
CA HIS A 86 18.63 1.09 -1.84
C HIS A 86 19.99 0.40 -1.69
N SER A 87 20.68 0.64 -0.59
CA SER A 87 22.04 0.11 -0.33
C SER A 87 22.22 -1.41 -0.60
N VAL A 88 21.21 -2.22 -0.27
CA VAL A 88 21.23 -3.69 -0.56
C VAL A 88 20.64 -4.07 -1.92
N LEU A 89 19.54 -3.45 -2.33
CA LEU A 89 18.74 -3.87 -3.48
C LEU A 89 19.04 -3.06 -4.76
N GLY A 90 19.95 -2.09 -4.69
CA GLY A 90 20.26 -1.16 -5.78
C GLY A 90 19.13 -0.15 -6.06
N HIS A 91 19.16 0.43 -7.25
CA HIS A 91 18.19 1.43 -7.71
C HIS A 91 16.76 0.90 -7.73
N ARG A 92 15.80 1.71 -7.25
CA ARG A 92 14.38 1.35 -7.18
C ARG A 92 13.49 2.46 -7.70
N PHE A 93 12.58 2.08 -8.60
CA PHE A 93 11.46 2.91 -9.04
C PHE A 93 10.31 2.76 -8.05
N VAL A 94 9.79 3.87 -7.56
CA VAL A 94 8.69 3.92 -6.59
C VAL A 94 7.44 4.44 -7.27
N TYR A 95 6.34 3.69 -7.16
CA TYR A 95 5.06 4.03 -7.79
C TYR A 95 3.94 4.08 -6.77
N ASP A 96 2.91 4.88 -7.09
CA ASP A 96 1.59 4.75 -6.46
C ASP A 96 1.04 3.37 -6.81
N ALA A 97 0.91 2.52 -5.80
CA ALA A 97 0.56 1.13 -5.97
C ALA A 97 -0.83 0.94 -6.59
N THR A 98 -1.71 1.94 -6.51
CA THR A 98 -3.04 1.91 -7.15
C THR A 98 -2.98 1.83 -8.68
N THR A 99 -1.80 2.04 -9.27
CA THR A 99 -1.53 1.88 -10.70
C THR A 99 -0.68 0.65 -11.04
N ASP A 100 -0.38 -0.18 -10.04
CA ASP A 100 0.46 -1.35 -10.20
C ASP A 100 -0.37 -2.65 -10.17
N PRO A 101 -0.43 -3.42 -11.27
CA PRO A 101 -1.20 -4.66 -11.35
C PRO A 101 -0.87 -5.67 -10.25
N VAL A 102 0.38 -5.69 -9.76
CA VAL A 102 0.82 -6.63 -8.72
C VAL A 102 0.19 -6.26 -7.38
N TYR A 103 0.19 -4.97 -7.00
CA TYR A 103 -0.52 -4.51 -5.80
C TYR A 103 -2.02 -4.78 -5.90
N ILE A 104 -2.62 -4.45 -7.04
CA ILE A 104 -4.08 -4.59 -7.23
C ILE A 104 -4.50 -6.05 -7.11
N ARG A 105 -3.70 -6.98 -7.68
CA ARG A 105 -3.96 -8.42 -7.53
C ARG A 105 -3.87 -8.85 -6.08
N GLN A 106 -2.83 -8.44 -5.35
CA GLN A 106 -2.66 -8.85 -3.95
C GLN A 106 -3.73 -8.24 -3.05
N LEU A 107 -4.11 -6.98 -3.27
CA LEU A 107 -5.22 -6.35 -2.58
C LEU A 107 -6.53 -7.12 -2.79
N LEU A 108 -6.82 -7.49 -4.04
CA LEU A 108 -8.02 -8.25 -4.39
C LEU A 108 -8.02 -9.65 -3.77
N VAL A 109 -6.90 -10.37 -3.83
CA VAL A 109 -6.73 -11.68 -3.19
C VAL A 109 -6.98 -11.56 -1.68
N THR A 110 -6.30 -10.62 -1.01
CA THR A 110 -6.44 -10.41 0.44
C THR A 110 -7.89 -10.14 0.82
N ILE A 111 -8.57 -9.23 0.13
CA ILE A 111 -9.97 -8.91 0.44
C ILE A 111 -10.87 -10.12 0.22
N CYS A 112 -10.78 -10.77 -0.95
CA CYS A 112 -11.69 -11.85 -1.34
C CYS A 112 -11.49 -13.13 -0.53
N ALA A 113 -10.25 -13.46 -0.19
CA ALA A 113 -9.92 -14.68 0.56
C ALA A 113 -9.97 -14.49 2.09
N GLY A 114 -10.27 -13.28 2.58
CA GLY A 114 -10.19 -12.99 4.01
C GLY A 114 -8.75 -13.06 4.55
N GLY A 115 -7.77 -12.67 3.72
CA GLY A 115 -6.36 -12.67 4.08
C GLY A 115 -5.96 -11.50 4.98
N SER A 116 -4.68 -11.49 5.36
CA SER A 116 -4.05 -10.45 6.19
C SER A 116 -2.79 -9.89 5.54
N GLU A 117 -2.12 -8.96 6.20
CA GLU A 117 -0.77 -8.54 5.82
C GLU A 117 0.22 -9.71 5.79
N ALA A 118 1.28 -9.56 5.00
CA ALA A 118 2.41 -10.48 5.01
C ALA A 118 3.18 -10.40 6.33
N GLU A 119 3.66 -11.55 6.81
CA GLU A 119 4.62 -11.59 7.90
C GLU A 119 5.92 -10.89 7.49
N GLN A 120 6.47 -10.07 8.41
CA GLN A 120 7.65 -9.26 8.17
C GLN A 120 8.85 -9.83 8.90
N TYR A 121 9.99 -9.86 8.21
CA TYR A 121 11.25 -10.37 8.75
C TYR A 121 12.36 -9.36 8.47
N VAL A 122 13.16 -9.02 9.48
CA VAL A 122 14.36 -8.21 9.31
C VAL A 122 15.51 -9.11 8.89
N HIS A 123 16.16 -8.76 7.79
CA HIS A 123 17.35 -9.42 7.28
C HIS A 123 18.56 -8.49 7.44
N VAL A 124 19.54 -8.98 8.20
CA VAL A 124 20.87 -8.38 8.37
C VAL A 124 21.84 -9.33 7.68
N GLU A 125 22.78 -8.80 6.91
CA GLU A 125 23.75 -9.62 6.19
C GLU A 125 24.53 -10.53 7.16
N GLY A 126 24.55 -11.84 6.86
CA GLY A 126 25.20 -12.85 7.70
C GLY A 126 24.33 -13.45 8.82
N ASP A 127 23.11 -12.96 9.01
CA ASP A 127 22.15 -13.44 10.01
C ASP A 127 20.91 -14.10 9.37
N GLU A 128 20.34 -15.08 10.09
CA GLU A 128 19.02 -15.63 9.75
C GLU A 128 17.92 -14.55 9.91
N PRO A 129 16.98 -14.42 8.94
CA PRO A 129 15.91 -13.44 9.03
C PRO A 129 15.07 -13.61 10.31
N ARG A 130 14.86 -12.50 11.04
CA ARG A 130 14.10 -12.51 12.30
C ARG A 130 12.73 -11.89 12.11
N LYS A 131 11.69 -12.62 12.52
CA LYS A 131 10.30 -12.12 12.47
C LYS A 131 10.15 -10.88 13.35
N VAL A 132 9.49 -9.85 12.82
CA VAL A 132 9.15 -8.63 13.56
C VAL A 132 7.64 -8.42 13.58
N ALA A 133 7.15 -7.80 14.65
CA ALA A 133 5.74 -7.46 14.76
C ALA A 133 5.40 -6.30 13.81
N GLY A 134 4.37 -6.47 13.00
CA GLY A 134 3.83 -5.40 12.16
C GLY A 134 3.24 -4.26 13.00
N THR A 135 3.28 -3.04 12.45
CA THR A 135 2.72 -1.83 13.10
C THR A 135 1.28 -1.54 12.69
N VAL A 136 0.85 -2.10 11.56
CA VAL A 136 -0.52 -2.05 11.05
C VAL A 136 -0.97 -3.47 10.76
N ARG A 137 -2.17 -3.82 11.24
CA ARG A 137 -2.83 -5.10 10.97
C ARG A 137 -3.94 -4.87 9.97
N VAL A 138 -4.09 -5.75 8.98
CA VAL A 138 -5.18 -5.70 8.02
C VAL A 138 -5.90 -7.03 7.93
N GLN A 139 -7.19 -6.96 7.59
CA GLN A 139 -8.04 -8.13 7.47
C GLN A 139 -9.02 -7.93 6.32
N GLY A 140 -8.97 -8.82 5.34
CA GLY A 140 -9.99 -8.92 4.29
C GLY A 140 -11.30 -9.46 4.88
N SER A 141 -12.43 -9.00 4.35
CA SER A 141 -13.76 -9.43 4.82
C SER A 141 -14.33 -10.64 4.07
N GLY A 142 -13.59 -11.19 3.10
CA GLY A 142 -13.98 -12.37 2.35
C GLY A 142 -13.77 -13.67 3.13
N ALA A 143 -13.79 -14.78 2.41
CA ALA A 143 -13.67 -16.13 2.98
C ALA A 143 -12.80 -17.01 2.07
N GLU A 144 -12.22 -18.06 2.64
CA GLU A 144 -11.43 -19.03 1.88
C GLU A 144 -12.27 -19.70 0.78
N GLY A 145 -11.61 -20.08 -0.31
CA GLY A 145 -12.25 -20.75 -1.46
C GLY A 145 -13.06 -19.83 -2.37
N ILE A 146 -13.13 -18.53 -2.08
CA ILE A 146 -13.75 -17.54 -2.96
C ILE A 146 -12.83 -17.27 -4.15
N GLU A 147 -13.38 -17.39 -5.36
CA GLU A 147 -12.68 -17.07 -6.59
C GLU A 147 -12.30 -15.59 -6.65
N VAL A 148 -11.05 -15.33 -7.02
CA VAL A 148 -10.49 -13.98 -7.14
C VAL A 148 -10.53 -13.57 -8.61
N PRO A 149 -11.33 -12.55 -8.97
CA PRO A 149 -11.46 -12.11 -10.36
C PRO A 149 -10.11 -11.84 -11.02
N ALA A 150 -9.97 -12.27 -12.28
CA ALA A 150 -8.78 -11.99 -13.07
C ALA A 150 -8.67 -10.49 -13.37
N ILE A 151 -7.46 -9.95 -13.33
CA ILE A 151 -7.19 -8.59 -13.77
C ILE A 151 -6.89 -8.64 -15.26
N THR A 152 -7.74 -8.01 -16.07
CA THR A 152 -7.60 -8.00 -17.54
C THR A 152 -7.32 -6.61 -18.09
N ARG A 153 -7.84 -5.58 -17.43
CA ARG A 153 -7.63 -4.16 -17.73
C ARG A 153 -7.72 -3.37 -16.45
N LEU A 154 -6.98 -2.26 -16.39
CA LEU A 154 -7.03 -1.31 -15.28
C LEU A 154 -7.43 0.05 -15.84
N ASP A 155 -8.60 0.53 -15.45
CA ASP A 155 -8.96 1.94 -15.59
C ASP A 155 -8.91 2.58 -14.20
N VAL A 156 -7.94 3.47 -13.98
CA VAL A 156 -7.63 4.03 -12.66
C VAL A 156 -7.99 5.51 -12.62
N THR A 157 -8.91 5.89 -11.74
CA THR A 157 -9.41 7.26 -11.58
C THR A 157 -9.46 7.67 -10.12
N ASP A 158 -9.12 8.93 -9.84
CA ASP A 158 -9.37 9.51 -8.51
C ASP A 158 -10.76 10.12 -8.52
N ASP A 159 -11.55 9.85 -7.48
CA ASP A 159 -12.95 10.28 -7.45
C ASP A 159 -13.20 11.63 -6.79
N GLY A 160 -12.12 12.32 -6.37
CA GLY A 160 -12.18 13.61 -5.68
C GLY A 160 -12.66 13.53 -4.21
N GLU A 161 -13.08 12.36 -3.73
CA GLU A 161 -13.51 12.13 -2.34
C GLU A 161 -12.40 11.51 -1.49
N GLY A 162 -11.17 11.47 -2.00
CA GLY A 162 -10.02 10.86 -1.34
C GLY A 162 -9.92 9.37 -1.56
N ARG A 163 -10.45 8.86 -2.69
CA ARG A 163 -10.32 7.47 -3.09
C ARG A 163 -9.78 7.39 -4.51
N THR A 164 -8.97 6.36 -4.75
CA THR A 164 -8.63 5.92 -6.11
C THR A 164 -9.46 4.70 -6.43
N CYS A 165 -10.26 4.81 -7.48
CA CYS A 165 -11.13 3.76 -8.02
C CYS A 165 -10.42 3.07 -9.20
N ILE A 166 -10.40 1.74 -9.14
CA ILE A 166 -9.75 0.87 -10.11
C ILE A 166 -10.83 -0.07 -10.66
N ASP A 167 -11.21 0.16 -11.91
CA ASP A 167 -12.14 -0.71 -12.62
C ASP A 167 -11.38 -1.83 -13.33
N THR A 168 -11.75 -3.07 -13.02
CA THR A 168 -11.17 -4.27 -13.63
C THR A 168 -12.20 -5.38 -13.74
N ALA A 169 -12.43 -5.90 -14.95
CA ALA A 169 -13.24 -7.10 -15.18
C ALA A 169 -14.62 -7.12 -14.49
N GLY A 170 -15.35 -5.99 -14.51
CA GLY A 170 -16.72 -5.91 -13.97
C GLY A 170 -16.82 -5.72 -12.46
N ILE A 171 -15.68 -5.48 -11.77
CA ILE A 171 -15.64 -5.03 -10.38
C ILE A 171 -14.93 -3.69 -10.28
N THR A 172 -15.29 -2.91 -9.26
CA THR A 172 -14.60 -1.67 -8.91
C THR A 172 -13.93 -1.84 -7.55
N ILE A 173 -12.61 -1.67 -7.51
CA ILE A 173 -11.85 -1.59 -6.26
C ILE A 173 -11.66 -0.12 -5.92
N ALA A 174 -12.12 0.31 -4.75
CA ALA A 174 -11.84 1.65 -4.23
C ALA A 174 -10.81 1.57 -3.11
N VAL A 175 -9.65 2.18 -3.31
CA VAL A 175 -8.62 2.39 -2.29
C VAL A 175 -8.92 3.70 -1.57
N HIS A 176 -9.12 3.64 -0.26
CA HIS A 176 -9.47 4.81 0.56
C HIS A 176 -8.19 5.43 1.10
N HIS A 177 -7.75 6.53 0.50
CA HIS A 177 -6.57 7.27 0.98
C HIS A 177 -6.85 7.97 2.30
N LEU A 178 -8.12 8.20 2.63
CA LEU A 178 -8.60 8.60 3.94
C LEU A 178 -9.38 7.42 4.54
N PRO A 179 -8.81 6.63 5.46
CA PRO A 179 -9.46 5.42 5.98
C PRO A 179 -10.88 5.71 6.49
N ALA A 180 -11.87 5.00 5.95
CA ALA A 180 -13.28 5.26 6.30
C ALA A 180 -13.61 4.67 7.68
N GLY A 181 -14.14 5.50 8.58
CA GLY A 181 -14.54 5.08 9.94
C GLY A 181 -15.89 4.35 10.00
N VAL A 182 -16.60 4.23 8.88
CA VAL A 182 -17.92 3.62 8.79
C VAL A 182 -17.86 2.25 8.11
N ALA A 183 -18.76 1.36 8.50
CA ALA A 183 -18.94 0.10 7.78
C ALA A 183 -19.46 0.40 6.36
N LEU A 184 -18.79 -0.16 5.35
CA LEU A 184 -19.20 -0.07 3.95
C LEU A 184 -19.91 -1.35 3.55
N SER A 185 -20.83 -1.26 2.58
CA SER A 185 -21.38 -2.42 1.91
C SER A 185 -20.33 -3.07 1.00
N GLY A 186 -20.47 -4.36 0.74
CA GLY A 186 -19.54 -5.12 -0.09
C GLY A 186 -18.35 -5.70 0.69
N ARG A 187 -17.33 -6.17 -0.03
CA ARG A 187 -16.12 -6.72 0.58
C ARG A 187 -15.12 -5.60 0.87
N THR A 188 -14.41 -5.69 1.99
CA THR A 188 -13.52 -4.63 2.47
C THR A 188 -12.18 -5.17 2.95
N LEU A 189 -11.18 -4.31 2.95
CA LEU A 189 -9.97 -4.45 3.74
C LEU A 189 -10.09 -3.53 4.96
N MET A 190 -10.20 -4.11 6.15
CA MET A 190 -10.15 -3.36 7.41
C MET A 190 -8.70 -3.22 7.85
N GLY A 191 -8.28 -2.02 8.24
CA GLY A 191 -6.97 -1.74 8.84
C GLY A 191 -7.08 -1.30 10.29
N ALA A 192 -6.11 -1.69 11.11
CA ALA A 192 -5.96 -1.24 12.49
C ALA A 192 -4.49 -0.88 12.77
N TRP A 193 -4.29 0.28 13.42
CA TRP A 193 -2.98 0.81 13.77
C TRP A 193 -3.03 1.45 15.17
N LYS A 194 -1.90 1.91 15.68
CA LYS A 194 -1.86 2.59 16.98
C LYS A 194 -2.72 3.86 16.93
N GLY A 195 -3.80 3.85 17.71
CA GLY A 195 -4.71 4.99 17.83
C GLY A 195 -5.78 5.10 16.76
N GLY A 196 -6.02 4.06 15.94
CA GLY A 196 -7.11 4.10 14.96
C GLY A 196 -7.40 2.78 14.25
N ARG A 197 -8.55 2.74 13.59
CA ARG A 197 -8.94 1.69 12.65
C ARG A 197 -9.83 2.29 11.57
N GLY A 198 -9.89 1.67 10.40
CA GLY A 198 -10.76 2.11 9.32
C GLY A 198 -10.70 1.20 8.10
N VAL A 199 -11.67 1.36 7.21
CA VAL A 199 -11.68 0.65 5.92
C VAL A 199 -10.64 1.30 5.01
N LEU A 200 -9.70 0.47 4.55
CA LEU A 200 -8.57 0.83 3.70
C LEU A 200 -8.87 0.62 2.21
N ALA A 201 -9.69 -0.37 1.89
CA ALA A 201 -10.12 -0.67 0.53
C ALA A 201 -11.52 -1.32 0.53
N SER A 202 -12.27 -1.18 -0.55
CA SER A 202 -13.57 -1.84 -0.73
C SER A 202 -13.77 -2.30 -2.18
N ILE A 203 -14.49 -3.40 -2.37
CA ILE A 203 -14.91 -3.91 -3.68
C ILE A 203 -16.41 -3.68 -3.84
N ARG A 204 -16.80 -3.12 -4.99
CA ARG A 204 -18.18 -2.87 -5.41
C ARG A 204 -18.47 -3.60 -6.71
#